data_AF-A0A855Y7W5-F1
#
_entry.id   AF-A0A855Y7W5-F1
#
_cell.length_a   1.000
_cell.length_b   1.000
_cell.length_c   1.000
_cell.angle_alpha   90.00
_cell.angle_beta   90.00
_cell.angle_gamma   90.00
#
_symmetry.space_group_name_H-M   'P 1'
#
loop_
_entity.id
_entity.type
_entity.pdbx_description
1 polymer ?
#
loop_
_entity_poly.entity_id
_entity_poly.type
_entity_poly.pdbx_seq_one_letter_code
_entity_poly.pdbx_strand_id
1 'polypeptide(L)'
;MKHTENLLSRHLKNDADIRYPDFDAMWDQIVQDRVRCPELHVSENKAHVQQHFKWKKTALIGTAAVILMATPVYAAVHYNWGDLLNHRSGIQNAMQKELGQKLNQSVTVKGVTLTLDTAFSDDNRTVILYTLDPGKYKGDTVRFPSIGLRDESGKLIEGRYYHVPDQTDGKFKGYFETEWTPSGKEANVEFTVGGIQVLVPEEKEITLDPLQPQSQVFNINKDGLGELVVSAFNEKENKMMLSTSLTFDQPEVRDYAFPYLKIYDQKGQMVEENAPSINGKPGEHGEYISEQFYNLQTLKQQAATYVLAYSKEEGKMDQSLDIGIRLDKTEMLSGTSKRVLNIPLDQQSDGVIVKEAIITPTQIRVILAHDEPFLQLPYLRYTLDVNGAQLDGGVWLSENSKHEAELRFEVRAGLEINPDTPMTLYAHHKVNYFEGEFEPVTLSSITEKPQYLDSNLGGSIIHWTYYRKDGDLYVERYSDDLHFGGINQTYTIQKGKRSYGTPAKTQFAGDGKNLGIDRYEKYSSDTAIVYPWMYSTEEPDREVTVQLEEKTK
;
A
#
# COMPACT_ATOMS: atom_id res chain seq x y z
N MET A 1 -31.04 -8.34 22.47
CA MET A 1 -29.63 -7.88 22.38
C MET A 1 -28.66 -8.85 23.04
N LYS A 2 -28.70 -9.09 24.37
CA LYS A 2 -27.72 -9.99 25.03
C LYS A 2 -27.69 -11.45 24.56
N HIS A 3 -28.80 -12.03 24.10
CA HIS A 3 -28.80 -13.42 23.60
C HIS A 3 -28.20 -13.54 22.20
N THR A 4 -28.41 -12.53 21.35
CA THR A 4 -27.85 -12.42 20.00
C THR A 4 -26.36 -12.11 20.02
N GLU A 5 -25.90 -11.23 20.92
CA GLU A 5 -24.46 -10.98 21.14
C GLU A 5 -23.73 -12.24 21.63
N ASN A 6 -24.34 -13.01 22.55
CA ASN A 6 -23.74 -14.25 23.04
C ASN A 6 -23.73 -15.38 21.98
N LEU A 7 -24.66 -15.35 21.01
CA LEU A 7 -24.67 -16.27 19.86
C LEU A 7 -23.63 -15.88 18.80
N LEU A 8 -23.41 -14.57 18.59
CA LEU A 8 -22.39 -14.03 17.69
C LEU A 8 -20.97 -14.26 18.23
N SER A 9 -20.75 -14.00 19.53
CA SER A 9 -19.47 -14.30 20.20
C SER A 9 -19.14 -15.79 20.32
N ARG A 10 -20.13 -16.69 20.20
CA ARG A 10 -19.86 -18.13 20.10
C ARG A 10 -19.45 -18.57 18.70
N HIS A 11 -20.00 -17.95 17.65
CA HIS A 11 -19.61 -18.26 16.27
C HIS A 11 -18.23 -17.68 15.92
N LEU A 12 -17.86 -16.53 16.48
CA LEU A 12 -16.54 -15.89 16.27
C LEU A 12 -15.39 -16.50 17.09
N LYS A 13 -15.64 -17.56 17.88
CA LYS A 13 -14.61 -18.20 18.72
C LYS A 13 -14.15 -19.57 18.21
N ASN A 14 -14.75 -20.08 17.14
CA ASN A 14 -14.37 -21.36 16.53
C ASN A 14 -14.05 -21.13 15.05
N ASP A 15 -12.78 -20.81 14.76
CA ASP A 15 -12.26 -20.59 13.39
C ASP A 15 -12.18 -21.89 12.56
N ALA A 16 -12.41 -23.06 13.16
CA ALA A 16 -12.27 -24.36 12.51
C ALA A 16 -13.42 -24.73 11.55
N ASP A 17 -14.49 -23.93 11.47
CA ASP A 17 -15.66 -24.21 10.60
C ASP A 17 -16.11 -22.98 9.77
N ILE A 18 -15.24 -21.97 9.65
CA ILE A 18 -15.49 -20.83 8.76
C ILE A 18 -15.16 -21.27 7.34
N ARG A 19 -16.16 -21.79 6.62
CA ARG A 19 -16.09 -21.89 5.17
C ARG A 19 -15.88 -20.49 4.61
N TYR A 20 -14.92 -20.38 3.69
CA TYR A 20 -14.64 -19.16 2.96
C TYR A 20 -15.95 -18.56 2.43
N PRO A 21 -16.27 -17.29 2.76
CA PRO A 21 -17.54 -16.71 2.38
C PRO A 21 -17.68 -16.68 0.85
N ASP A 22 -18.85 -17.03 0.36
CA ASP A 22 -19.26 -16.62 -0.97
C ASP A 22 -19.54 -15.11 -0.90
N PHE A 23 -18.53 -14.34 -1.31
CA PHE A 23 -18.57 -12.87 -1.22
C PHE A 23 -19.68 -12.29 -2.09
N ASP A 24 -20.00 -12.92 -3.23
CA ASP A 24 -21.10 -12.50 -4.10
C ASP A 24 -22.45 -12.71 -3.39
N ALA A 25 -22.65 -13.87 -2.75
CA ALA A 25 -23.86 -14.13 -1.96
C ALA A 25 -24.01 -13.21 -0.73
N MET A 26 -22.90 -12.84 -0.07
CA MET A 26 -22.95 -11.86 1.02
C MET A 26 -23.29 -10.45 0.52
N TRP A 27 -22.74 -10.04 -0.62
CA TRP A 27 -23.03 -8.74 -1.21
C TRP A 27 -24.50 -8.62 -1.63
N ASP A 28 -25.06 -9.68 -2.23
CA ASP A 28 -26.49 -9.75 -2.55
C ASP A 28 -27.39 -9.62 -1.30
N GLN A 29 -26.93 -10.16 -0.16
CA GLN A 29 -27.65 -10.10 1.11
C GLN A 29 -27.60 -8.70 1.74
N ILE A 30 -26.46 -8.00 1.64
CA ILE A 30 -26.29 -6.61 2.07
C ILE A 30 -27.14 -5.66 1.21
N VAL A 31 -27.27 -5.94 -0.09
CA VAL A 31 -28.14 -5.19 -1.01
C VAL A 31 -29.62 -5.38 -0.65
N GLN A 32 -30.03 -6.57 -0.21
CA GLN A 32 -31.40 -6.82 0.26
C GLN A 32 -31.69 -6.19 1.64
N ASP A 33 -30.72 -6.15 2.55
CA ASP A 33 -30.91 -5.61 3.90
C ASP A 33 -30.95 -4.07 3.95
N ARG A 34 -30.36 -3.38 2.96
CA ARG A 34 -30.49 -1.91 2.80
C ARG A 34 -31.91 -1.44 2.47
N VAL A 35 -32.81 -2.34 2.07
CA VAL A 35 -34.21 -2.01 1.79
C VAL A 35 -35.07 -2.01 3.07
N ARG A 36 -34.56 -2.46 4.23
CA ARG A 36 -35.42 -2.81 5.37
C ARG A 36 -35.42 -1.92 6.62
N CYS A 37 -34.48 -1.00 6.86
CA CYS A 37 -34.47 -0.23 8.12
C CYS A 37 -33.91 1.20 8.00
N PRO A 38 -34.77 2.22 7.85
CA PRO A 38 -34.43 3.62 8.11
C PRO A 38 -34.80 4.02 9.55
N GLU A 39 -33.93 4.83 10.18
CA GLU A 39 -34.09 5.57 11.45
C GLU A 39 -33.70 4.89 12.78
N LEU A 40 -32.82 5.55 13.55
CA LEU A 40 -33.12 6.02 14.92
C LEU A 40 -32.02 6.94 15.50
N HIS A 41 -32.48 7.94 16.26
CA HIS A 41 -31.84 9.19 16.66
C HIS A 41 -31.01 9.17 17.97
N VAL A 42 -30.18 10.23 18.05
CA VAL A 42 -29.42 10.91 19.13
C VAL A 42 -30.05 10.95 20.54
N SER A 43 -29.21 10.97 21.59
CA SER A 43 -29.50 11.60 22.90
C SER A 43 -28.24 12.04 23.67
N GLU A 44 -28.34 13.17 24.37
CA GLU A 44 -27.31 14.02 25.02
C GLU A 44 -26.87 13.67 26.47
N ASN A 45 -25.68 14.21 26.83
CA ASN A 45 -25.22 14.90 28.06
C ASN A 45 -25.33 14.29 29.49
N LYS A 46 -24.20 14.40 30.26
CA LYS A 46 -24.14 14.97 31.63
C LYS A 46 -22.71 15.19 32.16
N ALA A 47 -22.58 16.14 33.10
CA ALA A 47 -21.38 16.90 33.46
C ALA A 47 -20.79 16.64 34.88
N HIS A 48 -19.61 17.25 35.12
CA HIS A 48 -18.91 17.61 36.38
C HIS A 48 -18.15 16.49 37.14
N VAL A 49 -16.99 16.69 37.81
CA VAL A 49 -16.49 17.76 38.71
C VAL A 49 -14.93 17.76 38.72
N GLN A 50 -14.28 18.92 38.82
CA GLN A 50 -12.81 19.09 39.02
C GLN A 50 -12.43 19.24 40.51
N GLN A 51 -11.31 18.64 40.92
CA GLN A 51 -10.63 18.90 42.20
C GLN A 51 -9.20 19.42 41.96
N HIS A 52 -8.85 20.52 42.64
CA HIS A 52 -7.53 21.17 42.58
C HIS A 52 -6.54 20.55 43.57
N PHE A 53 -5.29 20.35 43.13
CA PHE A 53 -4.13 20.28 44.02
C PHE A 53 -2.97 21.13 43.48
N LYS A 54 -2.36 21.92 44.38
CA LYS A 54 -1.28 22.88 44.11
C LYS A 54 0.07 22.18 44.23
N TRP A 55 1.00 22.40 43.30
CA TRP A 55 2.43 22.13 43.55
C TRP A 55 3.35 23.27 43.08
N LYS A 56 4.51 23.34 43.74
CA LYS A 56 5.46 24.45 43.77
C LYS A 56 6.45 24.38 42.59
N LYS A 57 6.96 25.55 42.22
CA LYS A 57 7.80 25.85 41.05
C LYS A 57 9.26 25.40 41.23
N THR A 58 9.84 24.82 40.20
CA THR A 58 11.27 24.88 39.88
C THR A 58 11.42 25.23 38.40
N ALA A 59 12.31 26.17 38.10
CA ALA A 59 12.48 26.80 36.80
C ALA A 59 13.68 26.19 36.05
N LEU A 60 13.56 26.08 34.72
CA LEU A 60 14.66 25.77 33.81
C LEU A 60 14.65 26.77 32.64
N ILE A 61 15.82 27.37 32.44
CA ILE A 61 16.24 28.32 31.39
C ILE A 61 16.70 27.46 30.19
N GLY A 62 16.50 27.73 28.90
CA GLY A 62 15.94 28.86 28.16
C GLY A 62 16.61 28.91 26.78
N THR A 63 15.86 28.62 25.71
CA THR A 63 16.14 29.05 24.32
C THR A 63 14.80 29.14 23.58
N ALA A 64 14.65 30.17 22.74
CA ALA A 64 13.38 30.73 22.32
C ALA A 64 12.57 29.83 21.34
N ALA A 65 11.68 29.03 21.91
CA ALA A 65 10.35 28.78 21.36
C ALA A 65 9.34 29.26 22.42
N VAL A 66 8.19 29.78 22.04
CA VAL A 66 7.09 30.00 22.99
C VAL A 66 6.58 28.62 23.40
N ILE A 67 7.27 27.98 24.35
CA ILE A 67 6.81 26.78 25.03
C ILE A 67 5.67 27.25 25.95
N LEU A 68 4.44 27.23 25.44
CA LEU A 68 3.29 27.22 26.32
C LEU A 68 3.38 25.94 27.13
N MET A 69 3.81 26.10 28.38
CA MET A 69 3.99 25.02 29.35
C MET A 69 2.85 24.02 29.25
N ALA A 70 3.21 22.75 28.99
CA ALA A 70 2.33 21.61 28.98
C ALA A 70 1.38 21.65 30.18
N THR A 71 0.12 22.03 29.94
CA THR A 71 -0.93 21.69 30.89
C THR A 71 -1.12 20.18 30.76
N PRO A 72 -0.93 19.39 31.83
CA PRO A 72 -1.30 17.99 31.78
C PRO A 72 -2.82 17.98 31.60
N VAL A 73 -3.28 17.75 30.37
CA VAL A 73 -4.66 17.39 30.12
C VAL A 73 -4.74 15.94 30.59
N TYR A 74 -4.93 15.76 31.90
CA TYR A 74 -5.46 14.51 32.46
C TYR A 74 -6.91 14.40 32.01
N ALA A 75 -7.09 14.12 30.72
CA ALA A 75 -8.24 13.40 30.24
C ALA A 75 -7.66 12.04 29.87
N ALA A 76 -7.87 11.05 30.75
CA ALA A 76 -7.73 9.65 30.37
C ALA A 76 -8.83 9.35 29.33
N VAL A 77 -8.65 9.89 28.12
CA VAL A 77 -9.47 9.54 26.98
C VAL A 77 -8.93 8.20 26.53
N HIS A 78 -9.61 7.13 26.95
CA HIS A 78 -9.41 5.83 26.34
C HIS A 78 -9.97 5.91 24.92
N TYR A 79 -9.11 6.27 23.97
CA TYR A 79 -9.43 6.18 22.55
C TYR A 79 -9.61 4.71 22.19
N ASN A 80 -10.68 4.41 21.46
CA ASN A 80 -10.80 3.11 20.82
C ASN A 80 -9.89 3.07 19.59
N TRP A 81 -8.74 2.42 19.76
CA TRP A 81 -7.74 2.22 18.70
C TRP A 81 -8.07 1.05 17.76
N GLY A 82 -9.12 0.26 18.07
CA GLY A 82 -9.46 -0.98 17.35
C GLY A 82 -9.47 -0.81 15.84
N ASP A 83 -10.33 0.10 15.34
CA ASP A 83 -10.52 0.31 13.90
C ASP A 83 -9.24 0.80 13.19
N LEU A 84 -8.43 1.62 13.86
CA LEU A 84 -7.16 2.12 13.31
C LEU A 84 -6.13 0.99 13.19
N LEU A 85 -6.19 0.00 14.07
CA LEU A 85 -5.19 -1.06 14.22
C LEU A 85 -5.66 -2.42 13.66
N ASN A 86 -6.70 -2.46 12.82
CA ASN A 86 -7.30 -3.70 12.28
C ASN A 86 -6.33 -4.64 11.54
N HIS A 87 -5.14 -4.17 11.14
CA HIS A 87 -4.05 -4.98 10.54
C HIS A 87 -2.73 -4.85 11.31
N ARG A 88 -2.83 -4.52 12.60
CA ARG A 88 -1.72 -4.32 13.54
C ARG A 88 -2.00 -5.09 14.82
N SER A 89 -2.36 -6.36 14.68
CA SER A 89 -2.75 -7.23 15.80
C SER A 89 -1.64 -7.37 16.85
N GLY A 90 -0.37 -7.25 16.45
CA GLY A 90 0.78 -7.19 17.34
C GLY A 90 0.75 -6.00 18.29
N ILE A 91 0.46 -4.82 17.76
CA ILE A 91 0.33 -3.59 18.55
C ILE A 91 -0.90 -3.67 19.46
N GLN A 92 -2.02 -4.20 18.96
CA GLN A 92 -3.21 -4.43 19.77
C GLN A 92 -2.94 -5.38 20.95
N ASN A 93 -2.23 -6.49 20.69
CA ASN A 93 -1.84 -7.46 21.71
C ASN A 93 -0.90 -6.83 22.76
N ALA A 94 0.12 -6.09 22.33
CA ALA A 94 1.02 -5.39 23.23
C ALA A 94 0.30 -4.33 24.08
N MET A 95 -0.69 -3.64 23.51
CA MET A 95 -1.52 -2.69 24.24
C MET A 95 -2.37 -3.39 25.31
N GLN A 96 -2.97 -4.54 24.99
CA GLN A 96 -3.74 -5.35 25.96
C GLN A 96 -2.88 -5.89 27.11
N LYS A 97 -1.61 -6.18 26.84
CA LYS A 97 -0.62 -6.64 27.83
C LYS A 97 0.11 -5.50 28.54
N GLU A 98 -0.27 -4.24 28.29
CA GLU A 98 0.34 -3.05 28.87
C GLU A 98 1.87 -2.93 28.61
N LEU A 99 2.36 -3.48 27.50
CA LEU A 99 3.79 -3.46 27.13
C LEU A 99 4.24 -2.12 26.52
N GLY A 100 3.30 -1.23 26.19
CA GLY A 100 3.59 0.07 25.60
C GLY A 100 3.90 1.15 26.65
N GLN A 101 4.83 2.03 26.33
CA GLN A 101 5.18 3.19 27.15
C GLN A 101 4.16 4.32 26.96
N LYS A 102 3.46 4.72 28.02
CA LYS A 102 2.58 5.89 28.00
C LYS A 102 3.40 7.18 27.92
N LEU A 103 3.12 8.00 26.91
CA LEU A 103 3.77 9.29 26.69
C LEU A 103 2.92 10.44 27.24
N ASN A 104 1.67 10.56 26.78
CA ASN A 104 0.71 11.62 27.15
C ASN A 104 1.30 13.05 27.06
N GLN A 105 2.05 13.33 25.98
CA GLN A 105 2.68 14.62 25.74
C GLN A 105 2.00 15.32 24.56
N SER A 106 1.90 16.65 24.61
CA SER A 106 1.25 17.42 23.54
C SER A 106 1.99 18.71 23.22
N VAL A 107 1.79 19.19 22.00
CA VAL A 107 2.24 20.50 21.53
C VAL A 107 1.12 21.19 20.77
N THR A 108 0.95 22.49 20.98
CA THR A 108 -0.03 23.30 20.27
C THR A 108 0.65 24.45 19.54
N VAL A 109 0.48 24.51 18.22
CA VAL A 109 1.00 25.58 17.36
C VAL A 109 -0.12 26.09 16.47
N LYS A 110 -0.36 27.41 16.47
CA LYS A 110 -1.42 28.06 15.67
C LYS A 110 -2.82 27.42 15.79
N GLY A 111 -3.13 26.88 16.98
CA GLY A 111 -4.42 26.23 17.25
C GLY A 111 -4.51 24.77 16.81
N VAL A 112 -3.46 24.22 16.19
CA VAL A 112 -3.29 22.79 15.93
C VAL A 112 -2.66 22.14 17.16
N THR A 113 -3.21 21.04 17.65
CA THR A 113 -2.66 20.29 18.79
C THR A 113 -2.34 18.86 18.41
N LEU A 114 -1.07 18.46 18.51
CA LEU A 114 -0.64 17.07 18.39
C LEU A 114 -0.43 16.49 19.80
N THR A 115 -0.95 15.30 20.07
CA THR A 115 -0.77 14.59 21.33
C THR A 115 -0.27 13.17 21.08
N LEU A 116 0.88 12.81 21.66
CA LEU A 116 1.41 11.45 21.65
C LEU A 116 0.83 10.67 22.83
N ASP A 117 0.22 9.51 22.55
CA ASP A 117 -0.47 8.68 23.55
C ASP A 117 0.45 7.58 24.10
N THR A 118 0.84 6.63 23.25
CA THR A 118 1.62 5.45 23.65
C THR A 118 2.68 5.15 22.59
N ALA A 119 3.90 4.83 23.03
CA ALA A 119 4.96 4.29 22.19
C ALA A 119 5.17 2.80 22.43
N PHE A 120 5.47 2.07 21.37
CA PHE A 120 5.83 0.66 21.37
C PHE A 120 7.16 0.55 20.62
N SER A 121 8.25 0.30 21.32
CA SER A 121 9.56 0.07 20.71
C SER A 121 10.00 -1.35 21.05
N ASP A 122 10.32 -2.15 20.04
CA ASP A 122 10.92 -3.48 20.17
C ASP A 122 12.14 -3.60 19.24
N ASP A 123 12.71 -4.79 19.09
CA ASP A 123 13.88 -5.00 18.23
C ASP A 123 13.55 -5.02 16.72
N ASN A 124 12.26 -5.00 16.34
CA ASN A 124 11.81 -4.91 14.95
C ASN A 124 11.46 -3.49 14.52
N ARG A 125 10.80 -2.71 15.40
CA ARG A 125 10.24 -1.39 15.04
C ARG A 125 9.93 -0.50 16.25
N THR A 126 9.67 0.77 15.96
CA THR A 126 9.02 1.73 16.85
C THR A 126 7.68 2.18 16.26
N VAL A 127 6.61 2.07 17.04
CA VAL A 127 5.27 2.57 16.71
C VAL A 127 4.81 3.57 17.77
N ILE A 128 4.33 4.74 17.35
CA ILE A 128 3.83 5.79 18.25
C ILE A 128 2.40 6.14 17.88
N LEU A 129 1.47 5.90 18.81
CA LEU A 129 0.07 6.31 18.68
C LEU A 129 -0.06 7.79 19.01
N TYR A 130 -0.83 8.52 18.21
CA TYR A 130 -1.06 9.95 18.40
C TYR A 130 -2.51 10.35 18.09
N THR A 131 -2.90 11.51 18.60
CA THR A 131 -4.09 12.22 18.17
C THR A 131 -3.73 13.63 17.70
N LEU A 132 -4.51 14.14 16.75
CA LEU A 132 -4.33 15.45 16.16
C LEU A 132 -5.64 16.22 16.19
N ASP A 133 -5.65 17.35 16.87
CA ASP A 133 -6.67 18.39 16.70
C ASP A 133 -6.16 19.39 15.65
N PRO A 134 -6.76 19.46 14.45
CA PRO A 134 -6.28 20.34 13.40
C PRO A 134 -6.70 21.81 13.61
N GLY A 135 -7.48 22.12 14.65
CA GLY A 135 -7.97 23.47 14.93
C GLY A 135 -8.82 24.03 13.78
N LYS A 136 -8.35 25.11 13.15
CA LYS A 136 -9.03 25.75 12.01
C LYS A 136 -8.83 25.01 10.68
N TYR A 137 -7.86 24.10 10.60
CA TYR A 137 -7.46 23.40 9.38
C TYR A 137 -8.33 22.16 9.17
N LYS A 138 -9.63 22.38 8.97
CA LYS A 138 -10.61 21.30 8.78
C LYS A 138 -10.74 20.98 7.30
N GLY A 139 -10.78 19.70 6.97
CA GLY A 139 -11.03 19.18 5.63
C GLY A 139 -11.14 17.65 5.66
N ASP A 140 -11.51 17.08 4.52
CA ASP A 140 -11.77 15.64 4.41
C ASP A 140 -10.50 14.82 4.62
N THR A 141 -9.36 15.34 4.15
CA THR A 141 -8.06 14.71 4.31
C THR A 141 -7.07 15.70 4.92
N VAL A 142 -6.41 15.28 5.99
CA VAL A 142 -5.26 15.98 6.57
C VAL A 142 -4.00 15.16 6.26
N ARG A 143 -2.90 15.82 5.93
CA ARG A 143 -1.61 15.17 5.67
C ARG A 143 -0.49 15.88 6.39
N PHE A 144 0.55 15.12 6.70
CA PHE A 144 1.83 15.62 7.14
C PHE A 144 2.81 15.60 5.97
N PRO A 145 3.28 16.78 5.49
CA PRO A 145 4.31 16.85 4.47
C PRO A 145 5.61 16.14 4.87
N SER A 146 5.91 16.14 6.18
CA SER A 146 6.95 15.31 6.76
C SER A 146 6.60 14.90 8.18
N ILE A 147 7.05 13.72 8.58
CA ILE A 147 6.92 13.19 9.93
C ILE A 147 8.10 12.26 10.21
N GLY A 148 8.63 12.28 11.43
CA GLY A 148 9.72 11.39 11.80
C GLY A 148 10.22 11.58 13.22
N LEU A 149 11.30 10.87 13.54
CA LEU A 149 12.05 11.03 14.78
C LEU A 149 13.37 11.71 14.47
N ARG A 150 13.73 12.75 15.22
CA ARG A 150 15.05 13.35 15.16
C ARG A 150 15.89 12.82 16.31
N ASP A 151 17.02 12.19 15.98
CA ASP A 151 17.94 11.68 17.00
C ASP A 151 18.78 12.80 17.65
N GLU A 152 19.59 12.44 18.65
CA GLU A 152 20.46 13.39 19.36
C GLU A 152 21.50 14.07 18.45
N SER A 153 21.79 13.50 17.28
CA SER A 153 22.68 14.10 16.26
C SER A 153 21.96 15.10 15.35
N GLY A 154 20.63 15.19 15.47
CA GLY A 154 19.78 16.02 14.61
C GLY A 154 19.36 15.34 13.32
N LYS A 155 19.70 14.05 13.12
CA LYS A 155 19.33 13.30 11.91
C LYS A 155 17.86 12.91 11.97
N LEU A 156 17.13 13.17 10.88
CA LEU A 156 15.76 12.72 10.71
C LEU A 156 15.76 11.22 10.36
N ILE A 157 14.98 10.48 11.14
CA ILE A 157 14.62 9.09 10.93
C ILE A 157 13.18 9.13 10.41
N GLU A 158 13.04 8.82 9.14
CA GLU A 158 11.74 8.76 8.48
C GLU A 158 10.96 7.53 8.93
N GLY A 159 9.65 7.59 8.71
CA GLY A 159 8.76 6.48 8.97
C GLY A 159 7.44 6.70 8.25
N ARG A 160 6.57 5.70 8.34
CA ARG A 160 5.24 5.71 7.75
C ARG A 160 4.23 6.16 8.79
N TYR A 161 3.17 6.79 8.35
CA TYR A 161 2.06 7.11 9.23
C TYR A 161 0.73 6.80 8.56
N TYR A 162 -0.25 6.53 9.40
CA TYR A 162 -1.64 6.41 8.99
C TYR A 162 -2.49 7.07 10.05
N HIS A 163 -3.50 7.83 9.65
CA HIS A 163 -4.51 8.36 10.55
C HIS A 163 -5.87 8.38 9.89
N VAL A 164 -6.89 8.43 10.72
CA VAL A 164 -8.29 8.55 10.30
C VAL A 164 -8.97 9.64 11.10
N PRO A 165 -9.99 10.30 10.54
CA PRO A 165 -10.84 11.20 11.32
C PRO A 165 -11.52 10.43 12.45
N ASP A 166 -11.54 11.01 13.64
CA ASP A 166 -12.36 10.58 14.76
C ASP A 166 -13.78 11.12 14.56
N GLN A 167 -14.77 10.24 14.61
CA GLN A 167 -16.18 10.55 14.32
C GLN A 167 -16.82 11.49 15.35
N THR A 168 -16.15 11.76 16.48
CA THR A 168 -16.77 12.44 17.61
C THR A 168 -16.54 13.95 17.65
N ASP A 169 -15.38 14.46 17.20
CA ASP A 169 -15.01 15.86 17.40
C ASP A 169 -14.15 16.51 16.28
N GLY A 170 -13.98 15.83 15.13
CA GLY A 170 -13.19 16.37 14.01
C GLY A 170 -11.68 16.37 14.27
N LYS A 171 -11.24 15.62 15.29
CA LYS A 171 -9.84 15.25 15.47
C LYS A 171 -9.48 14.06 14.60
N PHE A 172 -8.20 13.73 14.57
CA PHE A 172 -7.68 12.55 13.92
C PHE A 172 -6.98 11.67 14.95
N LYS A 173 -7.10 10.36 14.78
CA LYS A 173 -6.31 9.36 15.51
C LYS A 173 -5.39 8.64 14.54
N GLY A 174 -4.14 8.45 14.91
CA GLY A 174 -3.14 7.90 14.01
C GLY A 174 -2.02 7.18 14.72
N TYR A 175 -1.16 6.57 13.90
CA TYR A 175 0.11 6.02 14.34
C TYR A 175 1.23 6.43 13.38
N PHE A 176 2.43 6.55 13.92
CA PHE A 176 3.69 6.62 13.19
C PHE A 176 4.45 5.31 13.42
N GLU A 177 5.09 4.77 12.40
CA GLU A 177 5.83 3.51 12.43
C GLU A 177 7.16 3.66 11.68
N THR A 178 8.26 3.28 12.33
CA THR A 178 9.61 3.24 11.73
C THR A 178 10.32 1.96 12.17
N GLU A 179 11.21 1.46 11.32
CA GLU A 179 12.06 0.30 11.64
C GLU A 179 13.21 0.65 12.58
N TRP A 180 13.43 1.94 12.80
CA TRP A 180 14.39 2.38 13.78
C TRP A 180 13.93 2.02 15.20
N THR A 181 14.87 1.50 15.98
CA THR A 181 14.71 1.15 17.39
C THR A 181 15.89 1.71 18.19
N PRO A 182 15.69 2.07 19.47
CA PRO A 182 16.81 2.40 20.35
C PRO A 182 17.90 1.32 20.30
N SER A 183 19.17 1.72 20.12
CA SER A 183 20.30 0.78 20.10
C SER A 183 20.56 0.17 21.48
N GLY A 184 20.33 0.95 22.54
CA GLY A 184 20.23 0.49 23.92
C GLY A 184 18.78 0.21 24.33
N LYS A 185 18.52 0.15 25.64
CA LYS A 185 17.14 0.02 26.16
C LYS A 185 16.30 1.28 25.94
N GLU A 186 16.97 2.42 25.83
CA GLU A 186 16.32 3.73 25.78
C GLU A 186 17.04 4.64 24.79
N ALA A 187 16.31 5.64 24.29
CA ALA A 187 16.87 6.74 23.50
C ALA A 187 16.05 8.02 23.69
N ASN A 188 16.72 9.16 23.72
CA ASN A 188 16.05 10.46 23.60
C ASN A 188 15.92 10.82 22.12
N VAL A 189 14.72 11.21 21.71
CA VAL A 189 14.43 11.64 20.34
C VAL A 189 13.43 12.79 20.38
N GLU A 190 13.36 13.55 19.30
CA GLU A 190 12.30 14.53 19.08
C GLU A 190 11.34 13.99 18.02
N PHE A 191 10.07 13.84 18.38
CA PHE A 191 9.02 13.53 17.41
C PHE A 191 8.64 14.81 16.68
N THR A 192 8.87 14.85 15.37
CA THR A 192 8.66 16.02 14.54
C THR A 192 7.60 15.75 13.48
N VAL A 193 6.63 16.66 13.36
CA VAL A 193 5.74 16.78 12.20
C VAL A 193 6.03 18.12 11.54
N GLY A 194 6.45 18.12 10.27
CA GLY A 194 6.88 19.33 9.54
C GLY A 194 5.74 20.23 9.04
N GLY A 195 4.61 20.23 9.74
CA GLY A 195 3.43 21.00 9.37
C GLY A 195 2.24 20.13 8.95
N ILE A 196 1.20 20.81 8.47
CA ILE A 196 -0.06 20.19 8.07
C ILE A 196 -0.47 20.70 6.69
N GLN A 197 -0.97 19.80 5.86
CA GLN A 197 -1.63 20.07 4.59
C GLN A 197 -3.06 19.56 4.65
N VAL A 198 -4.02 20.37 4.22
CA VAL A 198 -5.44 20.02 4.13
C VAL A 198 -5.81 19.86 2.67
N LEU A 199 -6.34 18.69 2.34
CA LEU A 199 -6.80 18.37 0.99
C LEU A 199 -8.31 18.18 0.97
N VAL A 200 -8.94 18.65 -0.10
CA VAL A 200 -10.36 18.48 -0.40
C VAL A 200 -10.54 17.82 -1.77
N PRO A 201 -11.57 16.97 -1.95
CA PRO A 201 -11.88 16.44 -3.27
C PRO A 201 -12.35 17.57 -4.19
N GLU A 202 -11.89 17.52 -5.43
CA GLU A 202 -12.27 18.44 -6.51
C GLU A 202 -12.53 17.62 -7.77
N GLU A 203 -13.50 18.07 -8.56
CA GLU A 203 -13.96 17.36 -9.76
C GLU A 203 -14.04 18.33 -10.93
N LYS A 204 -13.55 17.89 -12.09
CA LYS A 204 -13.64 18.64 -13.35
C LYS A 204 -14.20 17.74 -14.44
N GLU A 205 -15.37 18.11 -14.95
CA GLU A 205 -15.96 17.44 -16.10
C GLU A 205 -15.06 17.56 -17.34
N ILE A 206 -14.93 16.46 -18.08
CA ILE A 206 -14.25 16.39 -19.36
C ILE A 206 -15.18 15.79 -20.41
N THR A 207 -15.08 16.27 -21.65
CA THR A 207 -15.87 15.75 -22.77
C THR A 207 -15.12 14.60 -23.45
N LEU A 208 -15.21 13.40 -22.87
CA LEU A 208 -14.58 12.19 -23.39
C LEU A 208 -15.55 11.36 -24.25
N ASP A 209 -15.12 10.96 -25.44
CA ASP A 209 -15.76 9.90 -26.22
C ASP A 209 -14.93 8.62 -26.15
N PRO A 210 -15.27 7.64 -25.29
CA PRO A 210 -14.42 6.46 -25.08
C PRO A 210 -14.39 5.53 -26.31
N LEU A 211 -15.28 5.73 -27.29
CA LEU A 211 -15.32 4.93 -28.51
C LEU A 211 -14.41 5.47 -29.59
N GLN A 212 -13.87 6.68 -29.41
CA GLN A 212 -12.90 7.22 -30.35
C GLN A 212 -11.60 6.43 -30.28
N PRO A 213 -11.12 5.92 -31.43
CA PRO A 213 -9.91 5.12 -31.44
C PRO A 213 -8.66 5.97 -31.23
N GLN A 214 -8.72 7.31 -31.40
CA GLN A 214 -7.59 8.22 -31.19
C GLN A 214 -7.56 8.72 -29.75
N SER A 215 -6.37 9.03 -29.26
CA SER A 215 -6.20 9.66 -27.95
C SER A 215 -6.80 11.07 -27.92
N GLN A 216 -7.45 11.42 -26.83
CA GLN A 216 -8.10 12.72 -26.62
C GLN A 216 -7.30 13.54 -25.61
N VAL A 217 -7.10 14.82 -25.91
CA VAL A 217 -6.26 15.73 -25.14
C VAL A 217 -7.11 16.83 -24.50
N PHE A 218 -6.92 17.05 -23.20
CA PHE A 218 -7.66 18.02 -22.40
C PHE A 218 -6.70 18.94 -21.65
N ASN A 219 -6.78 20.24 -21.91
CA ASN A 219 -6.02 21.25 -21.15
C ASN A 219 -6.71 21.51 -19.81
N ILE A 220 -6.13 21.01 -18.71
CA ILE A 220 -6.71 21.19 -17.38
C ILE A 220 -6.35 22.56 -16.82
N ASN A 221 -5.06 22.91 -16.79
CA ASN A 221 -4.49 24.20 -16.37
C ASN A 221 -5.16 24.79 -15.11
N LYS A 222 -5.39 23.94 -14.10
CA LYS A 222 -6.11 24.29 -12.86
C LYS A 222 -5.49 23.52 -11.70
N ASP A 223 -5.34 24.18 -10.55
CA ASP A 223 -4.83 23.59 -9.31
C ASP A 223 -3.45 22.91 -9.48
N GLY A 224 -2.63 23.44 -10.39
CA GLY A 224 -1.31 22.91 -10.74
C GLY A 224 -1.30 21.67 -11.64
N LEU A 225 -2.47 21.21 -12.08
CA LEU A 225 -2.62 20.17 -13.10
C LEU A 225 -2.51 20.79 -14.51
N GLY A 226 -1.74 20.14 -15.39
CA GLY A 226 -1.47 20.58 -16.75
C GLY A 226 -2.38 19.93 -17.79
N GLU A 227 -1.82 19.13 -18.69
CA GLU A 227 -2.51 18.45 -19.79
C GLU A 227 -2.86 17.00 -19.42
N LEU A 228 -4.11 16.61 -19.67
CA LEU A 228 -4.60 15.23 -19.55
C LEU A 228 -4.76 14.63 -20.94
N VAL A 229 -4.11 13.49 -21.19
CA VAL A 229 -4.32 12.66 -22.38
C VAL A 229 -5.07 11.39 -21.98
N VAL A 230 -6.15 11.06 -22.69
CA VAL A 230 -6.94 9.84 -22.46
C VAL A 230 -6.94 8.97 -23.72
N SER A 231 -6.48 7.73 -23.58
CA SER A 231 -6.44 6.73 -24.65
C SER A 231 -7.35 5.56 -24.29
N ALA A 232 -8.32 5.25 -25.16
CA ALA A 232 -9.21 4.10 -25.00
C ALA A 232 -8.72 2.89 -25.81
N PHE A 233 -8.75 1.71 -25.20
CA PHE A 233 -8.39 0.43 -25.82
C PHE A 233 -9.53 -0.57 -25.68
N ASN A 234 -9.99 -1.11 -26.81
CA ASN A 234 -10.98 -2.18 -26.81
C ASN A 234 -10.25 -3.51 -26.60
N GLU A 235 -10.36 -4.08 -25.41
CA GLU A 235 -9.81 -5.40 -25.11
C GLU A 235 -10.78 -6.51 -25.56
N LYS A 236 -10.31 -7.77 -25.55
CA LYS A 236 -11.16 -8.94 -25.77
C LYS A 236 -12.25 -9.02 -24.68
N GLU A 237 -13.31 -9.79 -24.95
CA GLU A 237 -14.39 -10.07 -23.98
C GLU A 237 -15.21 -8.85 -23.51
N ASN A 238 -15.41 -7.85 -24.38
CA ASN A 238 -16.25 -6.68 -24.06
C ASN A 238 -15.69 -5.83 -22.90
N LYS A 239 -14.36 -5.82 -22.76
CA LYS A 239 -13.60 -5.00 -21.81
C LYS A 239 -13.03 -3.78 -22.53
N MET A 240 -13.01 -2.64 -21.84
CA MET A 240 -12.38 -1.41 -22.30
C MET A 240 -11.39 -0.94 -21.25
N MET A 241 -10.15 -0.68 -21.67
CA MET A 241 -9.14 -0.02 -20.84
C MET A 241 -9.09 1.46 -21.22
N LEU A 242 -9.20 2.33 -20.22
CA LEU A 242 -8.94 3.76 -20.34
C LEU A 242 -7.58 4.03 -19.69
N SER A 243 -6.61 4.45 -20.49
CA SER A 243 -5.32 4.91 -20.01
C SER A 243 -5.29 6.43 -19.98
N THR A 244 -4.92 7.01 -18.85
CA THR A 244 -4.78 8.46 -18.66
C THR A 244 -3.33 8.82 -18.42
N SER A 245 -2.84 9.90 -19.02
CA SER A 245 -1.53 10.49 -18.76
C SER A 245 -1.72 11.97 -18.41
N LEU A 246 -1.38 12.37 -17.18
CA LEU A 246 -1.53 13.74 -16.70
C LEU A 246 -0.17 14.40 -16.44
N THR A 247 0.05 15.58 -16.99
CA THR A 247 1.19 16.45 -16.66
C THR A 247 0.85 17.41 -15.51
N PHE A 248 1.87 17.93 -14.84
CA PHE A 248 1.71 18.89 -13.75
C PHE A 248 2.47 20.17 -14.08
N ASP A 249 1.77 21.31 -14.06
CA ASP A 249 2.38 22.63 -14.17
C ASP A 249 3.17 22.98 -12.90
N GLN A 250 2.78 22.37 -11.77
CA GLN A 250 3.45 22.45 -10.48
C GLN A 250 3.87 21.03 -10.04
N PRO A 251 5.15 20.66 -10.17
CA PRO A 251 5.61 19.29 -9.91
C PRO A 251 5.23 18.74 -8.54
N GLU A 252 5.21 19.58 -7.50
CA GLU A 252 4.84 19.23 -6.12
C GLU A 252 3.38 18.75 -5.97
N VAL A 253 2.48 19.15 -6.89
CA VAL A 253 1.07 18.74 -6.88
C VAL A 253 0.92 17.24 -7.15
N ARG A 254 1.88 16.66 -7.88
CA ARG A 254 1.91 15.23 -8.18
C ARG A 254 1.89 14.36 -6.92
N ASP A 255 2.49 14.84 -5.83
CA ASP A 255 2.62 14.09 -4.58
C ASP A 255 1.32 14.00 -3.78
N TYR A 256 0.28 14.74 -4.20
CA TYR A 256 -0.96 14.83 -3.45
C TYR A 256 -2.25 14.88 -4.25
N ALA A 257 -2.23 15.17 -5.55
CA ALA A 257 -3.46 15.30 -6.31
C ALA A 257 -4.17 13.97 -6.57
N PHE A 258 -3.43 12.85 -6.68
CA PHE A 258 -3.97 11.51 -6.95
C PHE A 258 -5.11 11.50 -7.99
N PRO A 259 -4.86 11.99 -9.22
CA PRO A 259 -5.88 12.16 -10.24
C PRO A 259 -6.47 10.81 -10.68
N TYR A 260 -7.77 10.79 -10.91
CA TYR A 260 -8.52 9.59 -11.25
C TYR A 260 -9.74 9.93 -12.11
N LEU A 261 -10.04 9.13 -13.14
CA LEU A 261 -11.22 9.35 -13.98
C LEU A 261 -12.43 8.67 -13.37
N LYS A 262 -13.46 9.46 -13.02
CA LYS A 262 -14.78 8.95 -12.62
C LYS A 262 -15.72 9.01 -13.81
N ILE A 263 -16.53 7.96 -13.95
CA ILE A 263 -17.56 7.88 -14.97
C ILE A 263 -18.90 7.78 -14.26
N TYR A 264 -19.82 8.66 -14.61
CA TYR A 264 -21.17 8.66 -14.08
C TYR A 264 -22.16 8.21 -15.15
N ASP A 265 -23.14 7.40 -14.73
CA ASP A 265 -24.24 7.02 -15.57
C ASP A 265 -25.29 8.14 -15.71
N GLN A 266 -26.33 7.91 -16.52
CA GLN A 266 -27.43 8.87 -16.72
C GLN A 266 -28.23 9.19 -15.44
N LYS A 267 -28.08 8.38 -14.38
CA LYS A 267 -28.72 8.59 -13.07
C LYS A 267 -27.77 9.27 -12.07
N GLY A 268 -26.55 9.61 -12.48
CA GLY A 268 -25.52 10.18 -11.62
C GLY A 268 -24.86 9.17 -10.68
N GLN A 269 -25.01 7.87 -10.94
CA GLN A 269 -24.31 6.81 -10.20
C GLN A 269 -22.95 6.53 -10.83
N MET A 270 -21.96 6.21 -10.00
CA MET A 270 -20.63 5.88 -10.50
C MET A 270 -20.68 4.53 -11.21
N VAL A 271 -20.16 4.49 -12.43
CA VAL A 271 -19.99 3.25 -13.18
C VAL A 271 -18.86 2.47 -12.54
N GLU A 272 -19.16 1.24 -12.11
CA GLU A 272 -18.18 0.37 -11.49
C GLU A 272 -17.13 -0.14 -12.49
N GLU A 273 -15.90 -0.23 -12.01
CA GLU A 273 -14.80 -0.87 -12.73
C GLU A 273 -14.98 -2.38 -12.73
N ASN A 274 -14.59 -3.04 -13.82
CA ASN A 274 -14.66 -4.50 -13.91
C ASN A 274 -13.37 -5.21 -13.49
N ALA A 275 -12.32 -4.45 -13.17
CA ALA A 275 -11.06 -4.92 -12.61
C ALA A 275 -10.37 -3.79 -11.84
N PRO A 276 -9.46 -4.10 -10.88
CA PRO A 276 -8.70 -3.09 -10.15
C PRO A 276 -7.89 -2.19 -11.08
N SER A 277 -7.92 -0.89 -10.80
CA SER A 277 -7.11 0.11 -11.52
C SER A 277 -5.63 0.11 -11.13
N ILE A 278 -4.79 0.52 -12.08
CA ILE A 278 -3.36 0.77 -11.88
C ILE A 278 -3.16 2.28 -11.88
N ASN A 279 -2.57 2.87 -10.84
CA ASN A 279 -2.46 4.32 -10.71
C ASN A 279 -1.03 4.76 -10.33
N GLY A 280 -0.62 5.93 -10.80
CA GLY A 280 0.59 6.62 -10.35
C GLY A 280 1.90 6.15 -10.96
N LYS A 281 1.84 5.40 -12.07
CA LYS A 281 3.03 5.01 -12.82
C LYS A 281 3.66 6.26 -13.46
N PRO A 282 4.97 6.52 -13.26
CA PRO A 282 5.65 7.62 -13.96
C PRO A 282 5.70 7.35 -15.47
N GLY A 283 5.30 8.34 -16.27
CA GLY A 283 5.59 8.40 -17.71
C GLY A 283 7.04 8.80 -18.00
N GLU A 284 7.42 8.80 -19.28
CA GLU A 284 8.79 9.10 -19.73
C GLU A 284 9.26 10.51 -19.37
N HIS A 285 8.33 11.45 -19.20
CA HIS A 285 8.60 12.82 -18.80
C HIS A 285 8.05 13.15 -17.41
N GLY A 286 7.73 12.12 -16.62
CA GLY A 286 7.24 12.27 -15.25
C GLY A 286 5.74 12.51 -15.16
N GLU A 287 4.97 12.18 -16.19
CA GLU A 287 3.52 12.16 -16.17
C GLU A 287 2.99 11.16 -15.13
N TYR A 288 1.81 11.43 -14.59
CA TYR A 288 1.07 10.48 -13.78
C TYR A 288 0.18 9.64 -14.69
N ILE A 289 0.53 8.37 -14.85
CA ILE A 289 -0.22 7.43 -15.67
C ILE A 289 -1.13 6.57 -14.79
N SER A 290 -2.37 6.42 -15.25
CA SER A 290 -3.36 5.52 -14.66
C SER A 290 -4.07 4.69 -15.74
N GLU A 291 -4.48 3.49 -15.38
CA GLU A 291 -5.19 2.53 -16.24
C GLU A 291 -6.43 2.05 -15.49
N GLN A 292 -7.60 2.24 -16.09
CA GLN A 292 -8.90 1.90 -15.52
C GLN A 292 -9.68 1.00 -16.47
N PHE A 293 -10.35 -0.02 -15.92
CA PHE A 293 -10.97 -1.07 -16.72
C PHE A 293 -12.49 -1.06 -16.54
N TYR A 294 -13.21 -1.04 -17.66
CA TYR A 294 -14.66 -0.96 -17.69
C TYR A 294 -15.27 -1.98 -18.64
N ASN A 295 -16.54 -2.29 -18.42
CA ASN A 295 -17.34 -3.03 -19.39
C ASN A 295 -17.75 -2.10 -20.55
N LEU A 296 -17.41 -2.48 -21.78
CA LEU A 296 -17.65 -1.68 -22.96
C LEU A 296 -19.16 -1.49 -23.24
N GLN A 297 -20.00 -2.48 -22.97
CA GLN A 297 -21.45 -2.33 -23.12
C GLN A 297 -22.02 -1.35 -22.11
N THR A 298 -21.55 -1.41 -20.86
CA THR A 298 -21.95 -0.46 -19.82
C THR A 298 -21.58 0.97 -20.22
N LEU A 299 -20.35 1.19 -20.72
CA LEU A 299 -19.95 2.52 -21.21
C LEU A 299 -20.80 2.98 -22.39
N LYS A 300 -21.12 2.12 -23.35
CA LYS A 300 -21.96 2.47 -24.51
C LYS A 300 -23.41 2.82 -24.14
N GLN A 301 -23.96 2.17 -23.12
CA GLN A 301 -25.38 2.26 -22.80
C GLN A 301 -25.69 3.24 -21.68
N GLN A 302 -24.79 3.37 -20.70
CA GLN A 302 -25.08 4.00 -19.43
C GLN A 302 -24.24 5.23 -19.17
N ALA A 303 -22.99 5.31 -19.67
CA ALA A 303 -22.12 6.45 -19.40
C ALA A 303 -22.72 7.75 -19.93
N ALA A 304 -22.76 8.76 -19.06
CA ALA A 304 -23.30 10.07 -19.35
C ALA A 304 -22.26 11.17 -19.16
N THR A 305 -21.45 11.09 -18.11
CA THR A 305 -20.48 12.14 -17.76
C THR A 305 -19.14 11.53 -17.38
N TYR A 306 -18.06 12.15 -17.84
CA TYR A 306 -16.69 11.80 -17.49
C TYR A 306 -16.08 12.94 -16.68
N VAL A 307 -15.47 12.61 -15.56
CA VAL A 307 -14.99 13.59 -14.58
C VAL A 307 -13.58 13.24 -14.17
N LEU A 308 -12.65 14.18 -14.33
CA LEU A 308 -11.35 14.12 -13.68
C LEU A 308 -11.54 14.49 -12.20
N ALA A 309 -11.40 13.52 -11.30
CA ALA A 309 -11.40 13.74 -9.87
C ALA A 309 -9.95 13.80 -9.35
N TYR A 310 -9.70 14.69 -8.40
CA TYR A 310 -8.39 14.87 -7.78
C TYR A 310 -8.52 15.52 -6.39
N SER A 311 -7.44 15.51 -5.64
CA SER A 311 -7.32 16.21 -4.36
C SER A 311 -6.69 17.58 -4.58
N LYS A 312 -7.34 18.64 -4.09
CA LYS A 312 -6.85 20.02 -4.13
C LYS A 312 -6.39 20.45 -2.75
N GLU A 313 -5.27 21.17 -2.67
CA GLU A 313 -4.86 21.82 -1.42
C GLU A 313 -5.79 23.00 -1.10
N GLU A 314 -6.47 22.93 0.04
CA GLU A 314 -7.36 24.00 0.53
C GLU A 314 -6.65 24.85 1.59
N GLY A 315 -5.65 24.28 2.28
CA GLY A 315 -4.89 25.01 3.28
C GLY A 315 -3.66 24.30 3.79
N LYS A 316 -2.74 25.09 4.34
CA LYS A 316 -1.45 24.60 4.84
C LYS A 316 -1.00 25.35 6.10
N MET A 317 -0.23 24.65 6.94
CA MET A 317 0.55 25.19 8.03
C MET A 317 1.98 24.67 7.91
N ASP A 318 2.96 25.55 7.65
CA ASP A 318 4.37 25.14 7.50
C ASP A 318 5.13 25.00 8.83
N GLN A 319 4.55 25.41 9.97
CA GLN A 319 5.22 25.34 11.27
C GLN A 319 5.26 23.89 11.77
N SER A 320 6.41 23.48 12.30
CA SER A 320 6.57 22.15 12.88
C SER A 320 5.82 22.00 14.21
N LEU A 321 5.45 20.75 14.50
CA LEU A 321 4.97 20.29 15.79
C LEU A 321 6.03 19.33 16.33
N ASP A 322 6.82 19.80 17.29
CA ASP A 322 7.97 19.08 17.83
C ASP A 322 7.73 18.72 19.30
N ILE A 323 7.94 17.45 19.65
CA ILE A 323 7.79 16.92 21.02
C ILE A 323 9.02 16.08 21.37
N GLY A 324 9.83 16.54 22.33
CA GLY A 324 10.93 15.76 22.89
C GLY A 324 10.42 14.59 23.74
N ILE A 325 10.81 13.36 23.41
CA ILE A 325 10.40 12.14 24.10
C ILE A 325 11.61 11.26 24.44
N ARG A 326 11.47 10.45 25.50
CA ARG A 326 12.38 9.35 25.81
C ARG A 326 11.65 8.06 25.52
N LEU A 327 12.15 7.29 24.56
CA LEU A 327 11.64 5.96 24.23
C LEU A 327 12.34 4.92 25.10
N ASP A 328 11.58 3.94 25.58
CA ASP A 328 12.06 2.81 26.39
C ASP A 328 11.44 1.50 25.87
N LYS A 329 12.30 0.53 25.52
CA LYS A 329 11.88 -0.81 25.05
C LYS A 329 11.99 -1.91 26.10
N THR A 330 12.26 -1.59 27.36
CA THR A 330 12.54 -2.58 28.41
C THR A 330 11.44 -3.62 28.58
N GLU A 331 10.16 -3.22 28.61
CA GLU A 331 9.04 -4.15 28.74
C GLU A 331 8.91 -5.10 27.54
N MET A 332 9.16 -4.59 26.32
CA MET A 332 9.09 -5.38 25.10
C MET A 332 10.18 -6.45 25.02
N LEU A 333 11.36 -6.19 25.57
CA LEU A 333 12.47 -7.15 25.57
C LEU A 333 12.16 -8.45 26.32
N SER A 334 11.17 -8.45 27.22
CA SER A 334 10.77 -9.65 27.98
C SER A 334 10.25 -10.79 27.09
N GLY A 335 9.72 -10.48 25.91
CA GLY A 335 9.26 -11.45 24.91
C GLY A 335 10.06 -11.42 23.61
N THR A 336 11.25 -10.81 23.63
CA THR A 336 12.10 -10.71 22.45
C THR A 336 13.14 -11.82 22.41
N SER A 337 13.28 -12.46 21.25
CA SER A 337 14.34 -13.43 20.99
C SER A 337 14.81 -13.34 19.54
N LYS A 338 16.03 -13.81 19.29
CA LYS A 338 16.61 -13.84 17.96
C LYS A 338 17.13 -15.26 17.69
N ARG A 339 16.83 -15.78 16.50
CA ARG A 339 17.33 -17.08 16.03
C ARG A 339 18.24 -16.88 14.84
N VAL A 340 19.44 -17.43 14.90
CA VAL A 340 20.37 -17.44 13.76
C VAL A 340 20.24 -18.79 13.06
N LEU A 341 19.66 -18.78 11.86
CA LEU A 341 19.19 -20.00 11.19
C LEU A 341 20.17 -20.46 10.11
N ASN A 342 20.45 -19.58 9.13
CA ASN A 342 21.28 -19.88 7.95
C ASN A 342 20.91 -21.22 7.26
N ILE A 343 19.62 -21.37 6.95
CA ILE A 343 19.08 -22.56 6.28
C ILE A 343 18.54 -22.19 4.89
N PRO A 344 18.64 -23.05 3.88
CA PRO A 344 18.09 -22.76 2.55
C PRO A 344 16.56 -22.64 2.63
N LEU A 345 15.98 -21.71 1.86
CA LEU A 345 14.52 -21.58 1.76
C LEU A 345 13.91 -22.79 1.05
N ASP A 346 14.49 -23.22 -0.07
CA ASP A 346 14.17 -24.46 -0.79
C ASP A 346 15.50 -25.12 -1.19
N GLN A 347 15.54 -26.45 -1.29
CA GLN A 347 16.69 -27.15 -1.88
C GLN A 347 16.94 -26.73 -3.34
N GLN A 348 15.92 -26.18 -3.99
CA GLN A 348 15.96 -25.62 -5.34
C GLN A 348 15.88 -24.09 -5.38
N SER A 349 15.85 -23.38 -4.24
CA SER A 349 15.85 -21.91 -4.27
C SER A 349 17.24 -21.44 -4.68
N ASP A 350 17.33 -20.64 -5.74
CA ASP A 350 18.55 -20.06 -6.33
C ASP A 350 19.36 -19.21 -5.33
N GLY A 351 19.97 -19.84 -4.33
CA GLY A 351 20.81 -19.18 -3.32
C GLY A 351 20.06 -18.44 -2.21
N VAL A 352 18.73 -18.54 -2.11
CA VAL A 352 17.97 -17.87 -1.02
C VAL A 352 18.12 -18.60 0.31
N ILE A 353 18.61 -17.90 1.32
CA ILE A 353 18.87 -18.42 2.67
C ILE A 353 17.97 -17.69 3.67
N VAL A 354 17.24 -18.45 4.49
CA VAL A 354 16.63 -17.95 5.71
C VAL A 354 17.74 -17.71 6.73
N LYS A 355 18.15 -16.45 6.87
CA LYS A 355 19.33 -16.03 7.64
C LYS A 355 19.02 -16.02 9.13
N GLU A 356 17.98 -15.31 9.53
CA GLU A 356 17.61 -15.13 10.94
C GLU A 356 16.12 -14.83 11.11
N ALA A 357 15.63 -15.03 12.33
CA ALA A 357 14.31 -14.60 12.76
C ALA A 357 14.41 -13.73 14.02
N ILE A 358 13.77 -12.57 14.02
CA ILE A 358 13.65 -11.65 15.15
C ILE A 358 12.21 -11.71 15.64
N ILE A 359 12.03 -12.26 16.82
CA ILE A 359 10.76 -12.53 17.45
C ILE A 359 10.56 -11.47 18.53
N THR A 360 9.43 -10.76 18.48
CA THR A 360 9.07 -9.72 19.46
C THR A 360 7.60 -9.89 19.86
N PRO A 361 7.14 -9.25 20.95
CA PRO A 361 5.72 -9.29 21.32
C PRO A 361 4.75 -8.73 20.27
N THR A 362 5.23 -7.88 19.35
CA THR A 362 4.39 -7.26 18.32
C THR A 362 4.54 -7.93 16.95
N GLN A 363 5.72 -8.42 16.60
CA GLN A 363 5.98 -8.90 15.24
C GLN A 363 7.05 -10.00 15.23
N ILE A 364 6.92 -10.95 14.30
CA ILE A 364 8.01 -11.85 13.91
C ILE A 364 8.53 -11.38 12.56
N ARG A 365 9.83 -11.13 12.47
CA ARG A 365 10.53 -10.72 11.23
C ARG A 365 11.50 -11.82 10.84
N VAL A 366 11.32 -12.41 9.67
CA VAL A 366 12.22 -13.41 9.10
C VAL A 366 13.03 -12.76 7.99
N ILE A 367 14.35 -12.79 8.09
CA ILE A 367 15.26 -12.17 7.13
C ILE A 367 15.75 -13.24 6.15
N LEU A 368 15.49 -12.99 4.88
CA LEU A 368 15.95 -13.80 3.76
C LEU A 368 17.15 -13.10 3.12
N ALA A 369 18.26 -13.80 2.99
CA ALA A 369 19.45 -13.34 2.26
C ALA A 369 19.50 -13.99 0.88
N HIS A 370 19.98 -13.25 -0.11
CA HIS A 370 20.09 -13.71 -1.49
C HIS A 370 21.26 -13.02 -2.22
N ASP A 371 21.87 -13.72 -3.19
CA ASP A 371 23.08 -13.24 -3.86
C ASP A 371 22.80 -12.11 -4.87
N GLU A 372 21.62 -12.11 -5.50
CA GLU A 372 21.26 -11.11 -6.51
C GLU A 372 20.67 -9.84 -5.89
N PRO A 373 21.13 -8.63 -6.25
CA PRO A 373 20.56 -7.41 -5.72
C PRO A 373 19.12 -7.22 -6.20
N PHE A 374 18.20 -6.89 -5.29
CA PHE A 374 16.77 -6.69 -5.56
C PHE A 374 16.04 -7.91 -6.12
N LEU A 375 16.53 -9.13 -5.82
CA LEU A 375 15.90 -10.37 -6.24
C LEU A 375 14.40 -10.36 -5.90
N GLN A 376 13.56 -10.60 -6.90
CA GLN A 376 12.17 -10.93 -6.65
C GLN A 376 12.12 -12.32 -6.01
N LEU A 377 11.57 -12.39 -4.81
CA LEU A 377 11.48 -13.66 -4.11
C LEU A 377 10.69 -14.68 -4.96
N PRO A 378 11.11 -15.95 -4.97
CA PRO A 378 10.55 -16.95 -5.88
C PRO A 378 9.14 -17.41 -5.48
N TYR A 379 8.56 -16.91 -4.38
CA TYR A 379 7.22 -17.28 -3.92
C TYR A 379 6.38 -16.04 -3.65
N LEU A 380 5.08 -16.10 -3.97
CA LEU A 380 4.17 -14.96 -3.81
C LEU A 380 3.54 -14.87 -2.43
N ARG A 381 3.41 -16.00 -1.72
CA ARG A 381 2.69 -16.06 -0.44
C ARG A 381 3.53 -16.74 0.61
N TYR A 382 3.56 -16.12 1.79
CA TYR A 382 4.28 -16.63 2.95
C TYR A 382 3.35 -16.69 4.15
N THR A 383 3.28 -17.84 4.79
CA THR A 383 2.59 -18.01 6.08
C THR A 383 3.53 -18.59 7.11
N LEU A 384 3.31 -18.27 8.38
CA LEU A 384 4.11 -18.77 9.50
C LEU A 384 3.20 -19.49 10.48
N ASP A 385 3.41 -20.79 10.66
CA ASP A 385 2.82 -21.52 11.77
C ASP A 385 3.65 -21.27 13.02
N VAL A 386 3.01 -20.81 14.08
CA VAL A 386 3.59 -20.58 15.39
C VAL A 386 2.80 -21.39 16.41
N ASN A 387 3.34 -22.55 16.80
CA ASN A 387 2.68 -23.47 17.74
C ASN A 387 1.23 -23.83 17.34
N GLY A 388 1.00 -24.10 16.05
CA GLY A 388 -0.32 -24.46 15.51
C GLY A 388 -1.22 -23.28 15.15
N ALA A 389 -0.77 -22.03 15.34
CA ALA A 389 -1.46 -20.83 14.92
C ALA A 389 -0.82 -20.26 13.65
N GLN A 390 -1.60 -20.17 12.57
CA GLN A 390 -1.14 -19.63 11.30
C GLN A 390 -1.19 -18.09 11.27
N LEU A 391 -0.08 -17.47 10.89
CA LEU A 391 0.08 -16.04 10.70
C LEU A 391 0.35 -15.73 9.22
N ASP A 392 -0.38 -14.75 8.68
CA ASP A 392 -0.17 -14.28 7.32
C ASP A 392 1.00 -13.29 7.27
N GLY A 393 1.90 -13.49 6.30
CA GLY A 393 3.11 -12.69 6.12
C GLY A 393 3.00 -11.69 4.97
N GLY A 394 3.72 -10.59 5.09
CA GLY A 394 4.00 -9.67 3.98
C GLY A 394 5.48 -9.66 3.64
N VAL A 395 5.80 -9.53 2.35
CA VAL A 395 7.18 -9.31 1.86
C VAL A 395 7.51 -7.83 1.90
N TRP A 396 8.66 -7.50 2.47
CA TRP A 396 9.22 -6.17 2.55
C TRP A 396 10.64 -6.19 1.98
N LEU A 397 10.95 -5.28 1.07
CA LEU A 397 12.33 -5.08 0.63
C LEU A 397 13.11 -4.45 1.79
N SER A 398 14.31 -4.95 2.08
CA SER A 398 15.12 -4.34 3.12
C SER A 398 15.63 -2.98 2.65
N GLU A 399 15.33 -1.92 3.39
CA GLU A 399 15.84 -0.57 3.10
C GLU A 399 17.36 -0.47 3.30
N ASN A 400 17.93 -1.39 4.09
CA ASN A 400 19.34 -1.38 4.48
C ASN A 400 20.23 -2.29 3.62
N SER A 401 19.66 -3.25 2.89
CA SER A 401 20.42 -4.21 2.10
C SER A 401 19.68 -4.60 0.82
N LYS A 402 20.37 -4.44 -0.31
CA LYS A 402 19.87 -4.88 -1.62
C LYS A 402 19.87 -6.42 -1.76
N HIS A 403 20.52 -7.12 -0.85
CA HIS A 403 20.69 -8.57 -0.83
C HIS A 403 19.83 -9.24 0.26
N GLU A 404 18.90 -8.49 0.85
CA GLU A 404 17.98 -9.01 1.84
C GLU A 404 16.54 -8.60 1.57
N ALA A 405 15.65 -9.55 1.80
CA ALA A 405 14.21 -9.34 1.85
C ALA A 405 13.69 -9.84 3.20
N GLU A 406 12.54 -9.35 3.60
CA GLU A 406 12.01 -9.59 4.93
C GLU A 406 10.56 -10.01 4.88
N LEU A 407 10.26 -11.07 5.62
CA LEU A 407 8.90 -11.51 5.85
C LEU A 407 8.46 -11.02 7.22
N ARG A 408 7.34 -10.29 7.29
CA ARG A 408 6.81 -9.73 8.54
C ARG A 408 5.46 -10.33 8.87
N PHE A 409 5.32 -10.81 10.10
CA PHE A 409 4.12 -11.46 10.62
C PHE A 409 3.67 -10.77 11.91
N GLU A 410 2.45 -10.25 11.95
CA GLU A 410 1.88 -9.64 13.17
C GLU A 410 1.50 -10.72 14.19
N VAL A 411 1.93 -10.54 15.44
CA VAL A 411 1.61 -11.48 16.53
C VAL A 411 0.15 -11.28 16.95
N ARG A 412 -0.69 -12.31 16.78
CA ARG A 412 -2.12 -12.24 17.14
C ARG A 412 -2.33 -12.20 18.66
N ALA A 413 -3.44 -11.61 19.08
CA ALA A 413 -3.83 -11.57 20.49
C ALA A 413 -4.02 -13.00 21.05
N GLY A 414 -3.53 -13.22 22.27
CA GLY A 414 -3.60 -14.53 22.93
C GLY A 414 -2.54 -15.55 22.49
N LEU A 415 -1.72 -15.24 21.48
CA LEU A 415 -0.57 -16.06 21.13
C LEU A 415 0.57 -15.80 22.12
N GLU A 416 0.99 -16.85 22.83
CA GLU A 416 2.16 -16.82 23.71
C GLU A 416 3.37 -17.33 22.95
N ILE A 417 4.41 -16.51 22.90
CA ILE A 417 5.65 -16.83 22.21
C ILE A 417 6.79 -16.68 23.22
N ASN A 418 7.66 -17.68 23.24
CA ASN A 418 8.90 -17.71 23.99
C ASN A 418 10.07 -18.09 23.03
N PRO A 419 11.33 -18.00 23.49
CA PRO A 419 12.49 -18.32 22.65
C PRO A 419 12.46 -19.72 22.03
N ASP A 420 11.81 -20.70 22.66
CA ASP A 420 11.76 -22.12 22.25
C ASP A 420 10.49 -22.48 21.46
N THR A 421 9.62 -21.51 21.15
CA THR A 421 8.34 -21.77 20.48
C THR A 421 8.56 -22.32 19.07
N PRO A 422 8.04 -23.51 18.72
CA PRO A 422 8.25 -24.07 17.39
C PRO A 422 7.61 -23.19 16.33
N MET A 423 8.32 -22.98 15.23
CA MET A 423 7.87 -22.12 14.12
C MET A 423 8.20 -22.76 12.78
N THR A 424 7.20 -22.83 11.90
CA THR A 424 7.35 -23.37 10.55
C THR A 424 6.94 -22.30 9.54
N LEU A 425 7.86 -21.94 8.65
CA LEU A 425 7.59 -21.06 7.51
C LEU A 425 7.09 -21.88 6.33
N TYR A 426 6.00 -21.43 5.72
CA TYR A 426 5.47 -21.96 4.48
C TYR A 426 5.57 -20.90 3.38
N ALA A 427 6.13 -21.28 2.23
CA ALA A 427 6.20 -20.47 1.03
C ALA A 427 5.37 -21.15 -0.07
N HIS A 428 4.41 -20.44 -0.64
CA HIS A 428 3.46 -20.97 -1.62
C HIS A 428 3.49 -20.18 -2.92
N HIS A 429 3.08 -20.84 -4.01
CA HIS A 429 2.96 -20.28 -5.36
C HIS A 429 4.30 -19.79 -5.88
N LYS A 430 5.06 -20.70 -6.49
CA LYS A 430 6.39 -20.37 -7.01
C LYS A 430 6.27 -19.59 -8.32
N VAL A 431 7.08 -18.56 -8.49
CA VAL A 431 7.27 -17.85 -9.75
C VAL A 431 8.74 -17.97 -10.15
N ASN A 432 8.97 -18.41 -11.38
CA ASN A 432 10.29 -18.51 -11.96
C ASN A 432 10.47 -17.38 -12.96
N TYR A 433 11.53 -16.59 -12.81
CA TYR A 433 11.86 -15.47 -13.69
C TYR A 433 12.98 -15.86 -14.65
N PHE A 434 12.80 -15.54 -15.93
CA PHE A 434 13.75 -15.85 -16.98
C PHE A 434 14.17 -14.55 -17.67
N GLU A 435 15.42 -14.15 -17.44
CA GLU A 435 16.07 -13.05 -18.14
C GLU A 435 17.05 -13.60 -19.19
N GLY A 436 17.13 -12.94 -20.35
CA GLY A 436 18.08 -13.35 -21.37
C GLY A 436 17.81 -12.79 -22.75
N GLU A 437 18.56 -13.32 -23.73
CA GLU A 437 18.30 -13.08 -25.14
C GLU A 437 17.35 -14.16 -25.65
N PHE A 438 16.10 -13.76 -25.87
CA PHE A 438 15.07 -14.63 -26.41
C PHE A 438 14.94 -14.44 -27.93
N GLU A 439 14.37 -15.46 -28.59
CA GLU A 439 14.09 -15.40 -30.02
C GLU A 439 13.20 -14.18 -30.34
N PRO A 440 13.60 -13.34 -31.31
CA PRO A 440 12.80 -12.19 -31.68
C PRO A 440 11.54 -12.57 -32.44
N VAL A 441 10.54 -11.71 -32.31
CA VAL A 441 9.29 -11.77 -33.06
C VAL A 441 9.31 -10.73 -34.17
N THR A 442 9.12 -11.17 -35.41
CA THR A 442 9.04 -10.27 -36.57
C THR A 442 7.58 -9.88 -36.81
N LEU A 443 7.27 -8.60 -36.56
CA LEU A 443 6.00 -7.99 -36.88
C LEU A 443 6.06 -7.46 -38.32
N SER A 444 5.04 -7.77 -39.13
CA SER A 444 5.00 -7.35 -40.54
C SER A 444 3.65 -6.77 -40.90
N SER A 445 3.58 -5.93 -41.92
CA SER A 445 2.33 -5.28 -42.34
C SER A 445 1.66 -4.47 -41.22
N ILE A 446 2.48 -3.72 -40.45
CA ILE A 446 2.01 -2.85 -39.37
C ILE A 446 1.14 -1.73 -39.97
N THR A 447 -0.15 -1.77 -39.67
CA THR A 447 -1.16 -0.81 -40.12
C THR A 447 -2.05 -0.41 -38.94
N GLU A 448 -3.00 0.50 -39.17
CA GLU A 448 -4.01 0.86 -38.17
C GLU A 448 -4.95 -0.29 -37.77
N LYS A 449 -5.01 -1.35 -38.59
CA LYS A 449 -5.81 -2.53 -38.29
C LYS A 449 -4.98 -3.54 -37.48
N PRO A 450 -5.52 -4.08 -36.38
CA PRO A 450 -4.90 -5.18 -35.63
C PRO A 450 -4.46 -6.32 -36.55
N GLN A 451 -3.19 -6.69 -36.43
CA GLN A 451 -2.58 -7.88 -37.00
C GLN A 451 -2.30 -8.88 -35.88
N TYR A 452 -2.21 -10.17 -36.23
CA TYR A 452 -2.07 -11.26 -35.28
C TYR A 452 -0.96 -12.20 -35.71
N LEU A 453 -0.21 -12.73 -34.75
CA LEU A 453 0.69 -13.86 -34.94
C LEU A 453 0.87 -14.63 -33.64
N ASP A 454 1.35 -15.86 -33.75
CA ASP A 454 1.73 -16.69 -32.61
C ASP A 454 3.24 -16.94 -32.61
N SER A 455 3.83 -17.02 -31.42
CA SER A 455 5.21 -17.47 -31.23
C SER A 455 5.31 -18.47 -30.08
N ASN A 456 6.46 -19.13 -29.93
CA ASN A 456 6.75 -19.94 -28.75
C ASN A 456 7.77 -19.21 -27.86
N LEU A 457 7.53 -19.21 -26.55
CA LEU A 457 8.48 -18.71 -25.56
C LEU A 457 8.37 -19.58 -24.30
N GLY A 458 9.49 -20.14 -23.85
CA GLY A 458 9.52 -20.97 -22.63
C GLY A 458 8.65 -22.23 -22.69
N GLY A 459 8.26 -22.69 -23.89
CA GLY A 459 7.34 -23.81 -24.09
C GLY A 459 5.87 -23.43 -24.25
N SER A 460 5.50 -22.19 -23.91
CA SER A 460 4.13 -21.67 -24.04
C SER A 460 3.91 -20.98 -25.38
N ILE A 461 2.67 -21.02 -25.89
CA ILE A 461 2.27 -20.27 -27.08
C ILE A 461 1.92 -18.84 -26.66
N ILE A 462 2.56 -17.87 -27.28
CA ILE A 462 2.30 -16.45 -27.06
C ILE A 462 1.54 -15.90 -28.25
N HIS A 463 0.38 -15.32 -27.96
CA HIS A 463 -0.48 -14.64 -28.93
C HIS A 463 -0.14 -13.16 -28.96
N TRP A 464 0.22 -12.65 -30.14
CA TRP A 464 0.59 -11.27 -30.35
C TRP A 464 -0.49 -10.55 -31.14
N THR A 465 -0.88 -9.37 -30.67
CA THR A 465 -1.72 -8.43 -31.44
C THR A 465 -0.97 -7.12 -31.60
N TYR A 466 -0.86 -6.61 -32.82
CA TYR A 466 -0.10 -5.39 -33.07
C TYR A 466 -0.74 -4.49 -34.12
N TYR A 467 -0.62 -3.18 -33.93
CA TYR A 467 -1.20 -2.16 -34.79
C TYR A 467 -0.55 -0.80 -34.56
N ARG A 468 -0.74 0.10 -35.52
CA ARG A 468 -0.39 1.51 -35.41
C ARG A 468 -1.58 2.31 -34.92
N LYS A 469 -1.39 3.15 -33.90
CA LYS A 469 -2.40 4.08 -33.42
C LYS A 469 -1.71 5.39 -33.06
N ASP A 470 -2.26 6.50 -33.53
CA ASP A 470 -1.75 7.86 -33.28
C ASP A 470 -0.27 8.07 -33.67
N GLY A 471 0.23 7.30 -34.64
CA GLY A 471 1.63 7.32 -35.05
C GLY A 471 2.55 6.41 -34.23
N ASP A 472 2.02 5.71 -33.22
CA ASP A 472 2.76 4.80 -32.34
C ASP A 472 2.44 3.33 -32.67
N LEU A 473 3.37 2.42 -32.41
CA LEU A 473 3.15 0.97 -32.52
C LEU A 473 2.75 0.41 -31.14
N TYR A 474 1.63 -0.30 -31.10
CA TYR A 474 1.17 -1.04 -29.93
C TYR A 474 1.41 -2.53 -30.15
N VAL A 475 1.94 -3.20 -29.12
CA VAL A 475 2.26 -4.63 -29.11
C VAL A 475 1.63 -5.27 -27.88
N GLU A 476 0.51 -5.94 -28.09
CA GLU A 476 -0.20 -6.72 -27.09
C GLU A 476 0.29 -8.18 -27.12
N ARG A 477 0.44 -8.80 -25.95
CA ARG A 477 0.86 -10.19 -25.80
C ARG A 477 0.11 -10.88 -24.67
N TYR A 478 -0.27 -12.13 -24.86
CA TYR A 478 -0.84 -12.99 -23.81
C TYR A 478 -0.61 -14.47 -24.13
N SER A 479 -0.86 -15.36 -23.18
CA SER A 479 -0.86 -16.82 -23.38
C SER A 479 -2.10 -17.44 -22.75
N ASP A 480 -2.65 -18.48 -23.40
CA ASP A 480 -3.71 -19.32 -22.82
C ASP A 480 -3.17 -20.33 -21.79
N ASP A 481 -1.84 -20.45 -21.65
CA ASP A 481 -1.20 -21.30 -20.65
C ASP A 481 -1.28 -20.65 -19.27
N LEU A 482 -2.01 -21.29 -18.35
CA LEU A 482 -2.20 -20.82 -16.98
C LEU A 482 -0.90 -20.83 -16.15
N HIS A 483 0.13 -21.54 -16.60
CA HIS A 483 1.45 -21.53 -15.95
C HIS A 483 2.39 -20.47 -16.54
N PHE A 484 1.94 -19.69 -17.53
CA PHE A 484 2.72 -18.60 -18.09
C PHE A 484 2.36 -17.28 -17.38
N GLY A 485 3.32 -16.73 -16.63
CA GLY A 485 3.14 -15.53 -15.81
C GLY A 485 3.25 -14.21 -16.57
N GLY A 486 3.63 -14.25 -17.85
CA GLY A 486 3.65 -13.09 -18.73
C GLY A 486 5.04 -12.65 -19.18
N ILE A 487 5.05 -11.65 -20.07
CA ILE A 487 6.26 -10.96 -20.52
C ILE A 487 6.25 -9.57 -19.88
N ASN A 488 7.26 -9.28 -19.07
CA ASN A 488 7.37 -8.01 -18.35
C ASN A 488 7.33 -6.82 -19.33
N GLN A 489 8.23 -6.84 -20.30
CA GLN A 489 8.41 -5.79 -21.28
C GLN A 489 9.03 -6.36 -22.55
N THR A 490 8.83 -5.68 -23.67
CA THR A 490 9.49 -5.94 -24.94
C THR A 490 10.37 -4.76 -25.36
N TYR A 491 11.35 -5.03 -26.22
CA TYR A 491 12.19 -3.99 -26.81
C TYR A 491 12.41 -4.21 -28.30
N THR A 492 12.75 -3.13 -29.00
CA THR A 492 13.26 -3.17 -30.38
C THR A 492 14.74 -2.77 -30.39
N ILE A 493 15.45 -3.05 -31.47
CA ILE A 493 16.83 -2.58 -31.66
C ILE A 493 16.82 -1.41 -32.64
N GLN A 494 17.11 -0.21 -32.14
CA GLN A 494 17.21 1.00 -32.95
C GLN A 494 18.64 1.54 -32.90
N LYS A 495 19.29 1.68 -34.07
CA LYS A 495 20.68 2.16 -34.18
C LYS A 495 21.66 1.41 -33.26
N GLY A 496 21.46 0.09 -33.10
CA GLY A 496 22.30 -0.77 -32.26
C GLY A 496 22.06 -0.65 -30.75
N LYS A 497 21.00 0.05 -30.32
CA LYS A 497 20.61 0.17 -28.91
C LYS A 497 19.23 -0.42 -28.67
N ARG A 498 19.02 -0.97 -27.46
CA ARG A 498 17.69 -1.39 -27.00
C ARG A 498 16.81 -0.16 -26.83
N SER A 499 15.69 -0.15 -27.53
CA SER A 499 14.59 0.80 -27.35
C SER A 499 13.43 0.02 -26.75
N TYR A 500 13.27 0.15 -25.44
CA TYR A 500 12.20 -0.53 -24.70
C TYR A 500 10.85 0.08 -25.05
N GLY A 501 9.83 -0.76 -25.23
CA GLY A 501 8.46 -0.27 -25.38
C GLY A 501 7.94 0.24 -24.03
N THR A 502 7.31 1.40 -24.01
CA THR A 502 6.68 1.97 -22.82
C THR A 502 5.47 1.08 -22.47
N PRO A 503 5.46 0.38 -21.33
CA PRO A 503 4.35 -0.55 -21.06
C PRO A 503 3.07 0.25 -20.81
N ALA A 504 2.07 0.05 -21.66
CA ALA A 504 0.71 0.58 -21.51
C ALA A 504 -0.19 -0.37 -20.71
N LYS A 505 0.28 -1.60 -20.46
CA LYS A 505 -0.25 -2.55 -19.48
C LYS A 505 0.86 -3.55 -19.16
N THR A 506 1.17 -3.76 -17.89
CA THR A 506 2.12 -4.80 -17.47
C THR A 506 1.39 -5.80 -16.58
N GLN A 507 1.33 -7.05 -17.02
CA GLN A 507 0.80 -8.14 -16.22
C GLN A 507 1.86 -9.25 -16.13
N PHE A 508 2.57 -9.22 -15.00
CA PHE A 508 3.76 -10.01 -14.71
C PHE A 508 3.84 -10.42 -13.22
N ALA A 509 2.73 -10.26 -12.49
CA ALA A 509 2.69 -10.32 -11.04
C ALA A 509 2.52 -11.74 -10.48
N GLY A 510 2.40 -12.75 -11.35
CA GLY A 510 2.17 -14.12 -10.93
C GLY A 510 0.74 -14.38 -10.45
N ASP A 511 -0.24 -13.61 -10.91
CA ASP A 511 -1.65 -13.70 -10.48
C ASP A 511 -2.53 -14.47 -11.48
N GLY A 512 -1.91 -15.26 -12.37
CA GLY A 512 -2.59 -16.01 -13.42
C GLY A 512 -3.12 -15.15 -14.58
N LYS A 513 -2.85 -13.84 -14.57
CA LYS A 513 -3.09 -12.96 -15.73
C LYS A 513 -1.74 -12.69 -16.39
N ASN A 514 -1.72 -12.64 -17.73
CA ASN A 514 -0.46 -12.49 -18.48
C ASN A 514 -0.57 -11.56 -19.72
N LEU A 515 -1.67 -10.81 -19.83
CA LEU A 515 -1.89 -9.84 -20.91
C LEU A 515 -1.09 -8.56 -20.66
N GLY A 516 -0.08 -8.30 -21.49
CA GLY A 516 0.67 -7.04 -21.49
C GLY A 516 0.51 -6.26 -22.79
N ILE A 517 0.66 -4.93 -22.73
CA ILE A 517 0.66 -4.03 -23.90
C ILE A 517 1.86 -3.09 -23.82
N ASP A 518 2.67 -3.01 -24.87
CA ASP A 518 3.83 -2.11 -24.98
C ASP A 518 3.61 -1.13 -26.13
N ARG A 519 3.92 0.15 -25.88
CA ARG A 519 3.86 1.24 -26.84
C ARG A 519 5.26 1.61 -27.31
N TYR A 520 5.43 1.78 -28.62
CA TYR A 520 6.64 2.31 -29.23
C TYR A 520 6.28 3.61 -29.94
N GLU A 521 6.80 4.72 -29.43
CA GLU A 521 6.45 6.05 -29.94
C GLU A 521 6.98 6.32 -31.35
N LYS A 522 6.22 7.10 -32.12
CA LYS A 522 6.61 7.65 -33.43
C LYS A 522 7.09 6.56 -34.39
N TYR A 523 6.33 5.47 -34.48
CA TYR A 523 6.64 4.29 -35.26
C TYR A 523 6.07 4.34 -36.69
N SER A 524 6.91 4.73 -37.65
CA SER A 524 6.50 4.87 -39.06
C SER A 524 6.76 3.64 -39.94
N SER A 525 7.52 2.65 -39.46
CA SER A 525 7.84 1.44 -40.23
C SER A 525 6.64 0.49 -40.33
N ASP A 526 6.53 -0.22 -41.45
CA ASP A 526 5.55 -1.30 -41.67
C ASP A 526 5.99 -2.65 -41.08
N THR A 527 7.21 -2.72 -40.56
CA THR A 527 7.82 -3.90 -39.95
C THR A 527 8.51 -3.53 -38.64
N ALA A 528 8.56 -4.48 -37.72
CA ALA A 528 9.30 -4.37 -36.46
C ALA A 528 9.91 -5.71 -36.07
N ILE A 529 11.06 -5.69 -35.39
CA ILE A 529 11.61 -6.87 -34.73
C ILE A 529 11.58 -6.58 -33.23
N VAL A 530 10.76 -7.35 -32.52
CA VAL A 530 10.47 -7.16 -31.10
C VAL A 530 11.06 -8.33 -30.32
N TYR A 531 11.75 -8.01 -29.23
CA TYR A 531 12.42 -8.96 -28.36
C TYR A 531 11.73 -8.95 -26.99
N PRO A 532 11.35 -10.10 -26.44
CA PRO A 532 11.02 -10.20 -25.02
C PRO A 532 12.24 -9.79 -24.18
N TRP A 533 12.01 -9.02 -23.12
CA TRP A 533 13.07 -8.68 -22.16
C TRP A 533 13.23 -9.75 -21.08
N MET A 534 12.11 -10.10 -20.45
CA MET A 534 12.02 -11.08 -19.37
C MET A 534 10.62 -11.70 -19.42
N TYR A 535 10.53 -13.00 -19.15
CA TYR A 535 9.25 -13.68 -18.94
C TYR A 535 9.24 -14.45 -17.62
N SER A 536 8.06 -14.84 -17.15
CA SER A 536 7.90 -15.67 -15.96
C SER A 536 7.02 -16.89 -16.21
N THR A 537 7.24 -17.92 -15.42
CA THR A 537 6.32 -19.05 -15.29
C THR A 537 5.88 -19.22 -13.85
N GLU A 538 4.72 -19.80 -13.65
CA GLU A 538 4.07 -19.99 -12.36
C GLU A 538 3.89 -21.48 -12.05
N GLU A 539 4.11 -21.83 -10.80
CA GLU A 539 3.74 -23.11 -10.21
C GLU A 539 2.82 -22.84 -9.00
N PRO A 540 1.51 -22.59 -9.22
CA PRO A 540 0.59 -22.17 -8.16
C PRO A 540 0.48 -23.16 -7.01
N ASP A 541 0.57 -24.45 -7.31
CA ASP A 541 0.46 -25.55 -6.33
C ASP A 541 1.78 -25.86 -5.62
N ARG A 542 2.88 -25.20 -5.97
CA ARG A 542 4.19 -25.43 -5.34
C ARG A 542 4.21 -24.83 -3.94
N GLU A 543 4.58 -25.66 -2.96
CA GLU A 543 4.75 -25.28 -1.56
C GLU A 543 6.10 -25.76 -1.04
N VAL A 544 6.72 -24.95 -0.18
CA VAL A 544 7.92 -25.30 0.57
C VAL A 544 7.73 -25.01 2.05
N THR A 545 8.23 -25.93 2.87
CA THR A 545 8.14 -25.88 4.33
C THR A 545 9.54 -25.78 4.93
N VAL A 546 9.76 -24.79 5.80
CA VAL A 546 11.04 -24.56 6.47
C VAL A 546 10.85 -24.47 7.97
N GLN A 547 11.52 -25.35 8.71
CA GLN A 547 11.55 -25.30 10.18
C GLN A 547 12.52 -24.22 10.66
N LEU A 548 12.04 -23.27 11.45
CA LEU A 548 12.83 -22.14 11.96
C LEU A 548 13.50 -22.48 13.30
N GLU A 549 14.26 -23.58 13.32
CA GLU A 549 15.00 -24.07 14.47
C GLU A 549 16.51 -23.82 14.29
N GLU A 550 17.18 -23.41 15.37
CA GLU A 550 18.64 -23.32 15.33
C GLU A 550 19.24 -24.72 15.19
N LYS A 551 20.16 -24.91 14.25
CA LYS A 551 20.91 -26.17 14.17
C LYS A 551 21.80 -26.27 15.40
N THR A 552 21.43 -27.13 16.34
CA THR A 552 22.32 -27.56 17.43
C THR A 552 23.56 -28.17 16.79
N LYS A 553 24.73 -27.54 17.02
CA LYS A 553 26.02 -28.04 16.54
C LYS A 553 26.43 -29.33 17.23
#